data_AF-A0A6G7BEQ7-F1
#
_entry.id   AF-A0A6G7BEQ7-F1
#
_cell.length_a   1.000
_cell.length_b   1.000
_cell.length_c   1.000
_cell.angle_alpha   90.00
_cell.angle_beta   90.00
_cell.angle_gamma   90.00
#
_symmetry.space_group_name_H-M   'P 1'
#
loop_
_entity.id
_entity.type
_entity.pdbx_description
1 polymer ?
#
loop_
_entity_poly.entity_id
_entity_poly.type
_entity_poly.pdbx_seq_one_letter_code
_entity_poly.pdbx_strand_id
1 'polypeptide(L)'
;MDYAKATKYADISVNLVDSLIAYSKDLKSDFENNYSELTVIYSFCINIDRKQEDVRLQNIKQKFESLPIYYHSNVLELFITRFQNEILLDKNKEDLTHTVLEIEDVLMDYAQYFEKSLKRIPSIFEVLFLYLQGGLKYGQHKEQLSYLLSNVRFQHRVLCEFCNKYQEIYQIKLKRTVYNNETQI
;
A
#
# COMPACT_ATOMS: atom_id res chain seq x y z
N MET A 1 5.46 -15.81 -21.73
CA MET A 1 4.73 -15.69 -20.45
C MET A 1 4.40 -17.09 -20.00
N ASP A 2 4.90 -17.54 -18.86
CA ASP A 2 4.38 -18.78 -18.27
C ASP A 2 3.05 -18.47 -17.60
N TYR A 3 1.96 -18.82 -18.29
CA TYR A 3 0.59 -18.50 -17.90
C TYR A 3 0.31 -18.96 -16.46
N ALA A 4 0.87 -20.10 -16.05
CA ALA A 4 0.70 -20.66 -14.71
C ALA A 4 1.26 -19.74 -13.59
N LYS A 5 2.37 -19.03 -13.84
CA LYS A 5 2.98 -18.12 -12.85
C LYS A 5 2.16 -16.83 -12.71
N ALA A 6 1.69 -16.27 -13.82
CA ALA A 6 0.85 -15.08 -13.79
C ALA A 6 -0.46 -15.35 -13.03
N THR A 7 -1.07 -16.52 -13.25
CA THR A 7 -2.24 -16.98 -12.50
C THR A 7 -1.92 -17.14 -11.01
N LYS A 8 -0.82 -17.80 -10.66
CA LYS A 8 -0.40 -17.95 -9.25
C LYS A 8 -0.27 -16.61 -8.53
N TYR A 9 0.42 -15.63 -9.11
CA TYR A 9 0.60 -14.32 -8.46
C TYR A 9 -0.68 -13.49 -8.41
N ALA A 10 -1.56 -13.62 -9.40
CA ALA A 10 -2.90 -13.05 -9.34
C ALA A 10 -3.70 -13.66 -8.16
N ASP A 11 -3.67 -14.98 -8.00
CA ASP A 11 -4.37 -15.67 -6.91
C ASP A 11 -3.81 -15.25 -5.53
N ILE A 12 -2.49 -15.16 -5.39
CA ILE A 12 -1.86 -14.66 -4.15
C ILE A 12 -2.29 -13.22 -3.89
N SER A 13 -2.34 -12.37 -4.92
CA SER A 13 -2.75 -10.96 -4.79
C SER A 13 -4.19 -10.83 -4.29
N VAL A 14 -5.13 -11.59 -4.87
CA VAL A 14 -6.53 -11.58 -4.45
C VAL A 14 -6.66 -12.07 -3.00
N ASN A 15 -6.04 -13.20 -2.67
CA ASN A 15 -6.08 -13.77 -1.31
C ASN A 15 -5.42 -12.84 -0.27
N LEU A 16 -4.39 -12.09 -0.67
CA LEU A 16 -3.78 -11.07 0.17
C LEU A 16 -4.75 -9.93 0.44
N VAL A 17 -5.45 -9.45 -0.58
CA VAL A 17 -6.49 -8.42 -0.39
C VAL A 17 -7.63 -8.92 0.49
N ASP A 18 -8.10 -10.16 0.32
CA ASP A 18 -9.10 -10.77 1.22
C ASP A 18 -8.65 -10.75 2.67
N SER A 19 -7.37 -11.10 2.90
CA SER A 19 -6.79 -11.12 4.25
C SER A 19 -6.67 -9.72 4.84
N LEU A 20 -6.28 -8.73 4.02
CA LEU A 20 -6.23 -7.33 4.43
C LEU A 20 -7.63 -6.79 4.77
N ILE A 21 -8.65 -7.08 3.96
CA ILE A 21 -10.03 -6.66 4.21
C ILE A 21 -10.61 -7.32 5.47
N ALA A 22 -10.33 -8.60 5.71
CA ALA A 22 -10.72 -9.26 6.95
C ALA A 22 -10.06 -8.60 8.17
N TYR A 23 -8.75 -8.38 8.11
CA TYR A 23 -8.00 -7.67 9.16
C TYR A 23 -8.52 -6.24 9.38
N SER A 24 -8.87 -5.55 8.30
CA SER A 24 -9.53 -4.25 8.37
C SER A 24 -10.83 -4.32 9.17
N LYS A 25 -11.76 -5.22 8.82
CA LYS A 25 -13.05 -5.35 9.52
C LYS A 25 -12.87 -5.57 11.03
N ASP A 26 -11.89 -6.37 11.42
CA ASP A 26 -11.55 -6.61 12.83
C ASP A 26 -11.02 -5.35 13.53
N LEU A 27 -10.19 -4.55 12.85
CA LEU A 27 -9.64 -3.30 13.41
C LEU A 27 -10.66 -2.17 13.52
N LYS A 28 -11.78 -2.21 12.78
CA LYS A 28 -12.68 -1.05 12.66
C LYS A 28 -13.21 -0.57 14.01
N SER A 29 -13.50 -1.48 14.94
CA SER A 29 -13.97 -1.11 16.28
C SER A 29 -12.95 -0.34 17.11
N ASP A 30 -11.66 -0.49 16.81
CA ASP A 30 -10.58 0.10 17.59
C ASP A 30 -10.33 1.57 17.20
N PHE A 31 -10.91 2.03 16.09
CA PHE A 31 -10.69 3.35 15.52
C PHE A 31 -12.05 3.92 15.07
N GLU A 32 -12.69 4.76 15.88
CA GLU A 32 -14.02 5.32 15.54
C GLU A 32 -13.96 6.24 14.30
N ASN A 33 -13.43 7.47 14.48
CA ASN A 33 -13.52 8.55 13.49
C ASN A 33 -12.29 8.68 12.57
N ASN A 34 -11.22 7.92 12.84
CA ASN A 34 -9.94 8.00 12.11
C ASN A 34 -9.63 6.71 11.32
N TYR A 35 -10.67 5.96 10.99
CA TYR A 35 -10.51 4.67 10.34
C TYR A 35 -10.45 4.79 8.82
N SER A 36 -9.31 4.41 8.26
CA SER A 36 -9.00 4.58 6.84
C SER A 36 -8.02 3.50 6.36
N GLU A 37 -7.77 3.44 5.05
CA GLU A 37 -6.81 2.50 4.44
C GLU A 37 -5.41 2.65 5.05
N LEU A 38 -4.95 3.89 5.23
CA LEU A 38 -3.65 4.20 5.86
C LEU A 38 -3.58 3.73 7.31
N THR A 39 -4.66 3.86 8.08
CA THR A 39 -4.72 3.34 9.46
C THR A 39 -4.52 1.83 9.48
N VAL A 40 -5.14 1.09 8.56
CA VAL A 40 -4.95 -0.36 8.42
C VAL A 40 -3.50 -0.69 8.04
N ILE A 41 -2.96 -0.04 7.01
CA ILE A 41 -1.59 -0.28 6.54
C ILE A 41 -0.58 -0.02 7.66
N TYR A 42 -0.71 1.12 8.35
CA TYR A 42 0.15 1.47 9.47
C TYR A 42 0.03 0.47 10.61
N SER A 43 -1.21 0.15 11.01
CA SER A 43 -1.50 -0.82 12.09
C SER A 43 -0.92 -2.21 11.76
N PHE A 44 -1.05 -2.67 10.53
CA PHE A 44 -0.45 -3.91 10.07
C PHE A 44 1.08 -3.87 10.24
N CYS A 45 1.75 -2.88 9.66
CA CYS A 45 3.22 -2.79 9.68
C CYS A 45 3.80 -2.65 11.09
N ILE A 46 3.14 -1.95 12.02
CA ILE A 46 3.64 -1.86 13.40
C ILE A 46 3.42 -3.14 14.20
N ASN A 47 2.36 -3.90 13.90
CA ASN A 47 1.96 -5.07 14.69
C ASN A 47 2.58 -6.37 14.18
N ILE A 48 2.99 -6.42 12.92
CA ILE A 48 3.52 -7.63 12.27
C ILE A 48 4.67 -8.28 13.05
N ASP A 49 5.57 -7.47 13.62
CA ASP A 49 6.73 -7.95 14.38
C ASP A 49 6.48 -7.94 15.90
N ARG A 50 5.45 -7.23 16.38
CA ARG A 50 5.09 -7.13 17.81
C ARG A 50 4.16 -8.23 18.28
N LYS A 51 3.31 -8.74 17.39
CA LYS A 51 2.30 -9.77 17.66
C LYS A 51 2.62 -11.01 16.81
N GLN A 52 3.80 -11.58 17.04
CA GLN A 52 4.28 -12.74 16.26
C GLN A 52 3.34 -13.95 16.39
N GLU A 53 2.62 -14.06 17.51
CA GLU A 53 1.59 -15.07 17.75
C GLU A 53 0.33 -14.90 16.88
N ASP A 54 0.05 -13.71 16.34
CA ASP A 54 -1.17 -13.49 15.54
C ASP A 54 -1.00 -14.13 14.16
N VAL A 55 -1.52 -15.34 14.02
CA VAL A 55 -1.49 -16.16 12.80
C VAL A 55 -2.01 -15.39 11.57
N ARG A 56 -2.97 -14.47 11.74
CA ARG A 56 -3.51 -13.68 10.62
C ARG A 56 -2.47 -12.69 10.09
N LEU A 57 -1.78 -11.97 10.99
CA LEU A 57 -0.72 -11.05 10.61
C LEU A 57 0.44 -11.77 9.95
N GLN A 58 0.83 -12.94 10.47
CA GLN A 58 1.88 -13.76 9.85
C GLN A 58 1.47 -14.29 8.48
N ASN A 59 0.19 -14.65 8.30
CA ASN A 59 -0.32 -15.06 7.00
C ASN A 59 -0.27 -13.91 5.97
N ILE A 60 -0.67 -12.69 6.36
CA ILE A 60 -0.55 -11.50 5.50
C ILE A 60 0.93 -11.23 5.17
N LYS A 61 1.84 -11.32 6.16
CA LYS A 61 3.29 -11.19 5.99
C LYS A 61 3.82 -12.13 4.92
N GLN A 62 3.55 -13.41 5.07
CA GLN A 62 4.02 -14.47 4.17
C GLN A 62 3.53 -14.24 2.74
N LYS A 63 2.28 -13.80 2.56
CA LYS A 63 1.75 -13.47 1.24
C LYS A 63 2.51 -12.32 0.60
N PHE A 64 2.79 -11.23 1.33
CA PHE A 64 3.63 -10.13 0.84
C PHE A 64 5.05 -10.59 0.49
N GLU A 65 5.69 -11.41 1.33
CA GLU A 65 7.05 -11.92 1.09
C GLU A 65 7.12 -12.86 -0.13
N SER A 66 6.04 -13.62 -0.39
CA SER A 66 5.95 -14.52 -1.54
C SER A 66 5.61 -13.84 -2.86
N LEU A 67 5.10 -12.60 -2.79
CA LEU A 67 4.62 -11.85 -3.94
C LEU A 67 5.74 -10.92 -4.46
N PRO A 68 6.04 -10.92 -5.76
CA PRO A 68 6.98 -9.95 -6.31
C PRO A 68 6.44 -8.52 -6.18
N ILE A 69 7.33 -7.57 -5.85
CA ILE A 69 6.99 -6.14 -5.67
C ILE A 69 6.19 -5.57 -6.84
N TYR A 70 6.41 -6.08 -8.06
CA TYR A 70 5.63 -5.75 -9.25
C TYR A 70 4.11 -5.78 -9.04
N TYR A 71 3.60 -6.71 -8.24
CA TYR A 71 2.16 -6.88 -7.99
C TYR A 71 1.64 -6.03 -6.83
N HIS A 72 2.51 -5.39 -6.04
CA HIS A 72 2.10 -4.73 -4.79
C HIS A 72 1.24 -3.49 -5.04
N SER A 73 1.46 -2.75 -6.14
CA SER A 73 0.59 -1.62 -6.52
C SER A 73 -0.83 -2.08 -6.86
N ASN A 74 -0.97 -3.19 -7.60
CA ASN A 74 -2.27 -3.77 -7.90
C ASN A 74 -2.99 -4.27 -6.64
N VAL A 75 -2.24 -4.86 -5.71
CA VAL A 75 -2.78 -5.26 -4.39
C VAL A 75 -3.29 -4.04 -3.64
N LEU A 76 -2.53 -2.94 -3.62
CA LEU A 76 -2.94 -1.71 -2.94
C LEU A 76 -4.19 -1.11 -3.59
N GLU A 77 -4.22 -0.97 -4.91
CA GLU A 77 -5.38 -0.44 -5.66
C GLU A 77 -6.65 -1.27 -5.41
N LEU A 78 -6.55 -2.59 -5.45
CA LEU A 78 -7.68 -3.48 -5.19
C LEU A 78 -8.10 -3.43 -3.71
N PHE A 79 -7.15 -3.36 -2.79
CA PHE A 79 -7.44 -3.17 -1.37
C PHE A 79 -8.20 -1.88 -1.12
N ILE A 80 -7.72 -0.75 -1.65
CA ILE A 80 -8.35 0.56 -1.53
C ILE A 80 -9.79 0.51 -2.07
N THR A 81 -9.98 -0.04 -3.27
CA THR A 81 -11.30 -0.17 -3.90
C THR A 81 -12.25 -1.01 -3.05
N ARG A 82 -11.79 -2.15 -2.51
CA ARG A 82 -12.61 -3.02 -1.67
C ARG A 82 -12.87 -2.42 -0.29
N PHE A 83 -11.91 -1.70 0.27
CA PHE A 83 -12.06 -1.03 1.56
C PHE A 83 -13.21 -0.02 1.52
N GLN A 84 -13.26 0.82 0.48
CA GLN A 84 -14.38 1.74 0.28
C GLN A 84 -15.72 1.01 0.15
N ASN A 85 -15.76 -0.03 -0.69
CA ASN A 85 -17.01 -0.71 -1.04
C ASN A 85 -17.54 -1.65 0.05
N GLU A 86 -16.66 -2.22 0.88
CA GLU A 86 -17.05 -3.22 1.88
C GLU A 86 -17.02 -2.69 3.31
N ILE A 87 -16.25 -1.64 3.60
CA ILE A 87 -16.00 -1.20 4.98
C ILE A 87 -16.51 0.21 5.24
N LEU A 88 -16.18 1.17 4.38
CA LEU A 88 -16.70 2.54 4.51
C LEU A 88 -18.11 2.68 3.97
N LEU A 89 -18.47 1.87 2.97
CA LEU A 89 -19.72 1.96 2.20
C LEU A 89 -19.92 3.35 1.57
N ASP A 90 -18.83 4.08 1.32
CA ASP A 90 -18.85 5.41 0.73
C ASP A 90 -18.58 5.31 -0.77
N LYS A 91 -19.53 5.79 -1.56
CA LYS A 91 -19.45 5.79 -3.03
C LYS A 91 -19.08 7.16 -3.60
N ASN A 92 -18.97 8.18 -2.75
CA ASN A 92 -18.65 9.51 -3.19
C ASN A 92 -17.16 9.59 -3.51
N LYS A 93 -16.85 10.02 -4.73
CA LYS A 93 -15.47 10.24 -5.17
C LYS A 93 -15.08 11.67 -4.86
N GLU A 94 -13.89 11.85 -4.31
CA GLU A 94 -13.24 13.16 -4.24
C GLU A 94 -12.75 13.55 -5.64
N ASP A 95 -12.89 14.82 -5.99
CA ASP A 95 -12.35 15.35 -7.24
C ASP A 95 -10.82 15.40 -7.20
N LEU A 96 -10.21 15.35 -8.38
CA LEU A 96 -8.77 15.55 -8.52
C LEU A 96 -8.46 17.04 -8.31
N THR A 97 -7.79 17.36 -7.20
CA THR A 97 -7.38 18.72 -6.88
C THR A 97 -5.86 18.86 -6.95
N HIS A 98 -5.36 20.10 -6.98
CA HIS A 98 -3.92 20.38 -6.94
C HIS A 98 -3.26 19.77 -5.69
N THR A 99 -3.93 19.86 -4.55
CA THR A 99 -3.42 19.31 -3.28
C THR A 99 -3.32 17.79 -3.28
N VAL A 100 -4.21 17.08 -4.01
CA VAL A 100 -4.06 15.63 -4.21
C VAL A 100 -2.74 15.33 -4.92
N LEU A 101 -2.47 16.03 -6.02
CA LEU A 101 -1.27 15.84 -6.83
C LEU A 101 0.00 16.22 -6.06
N GLU A 102 -0.02 17.30 -5.28
CA GLU A 102 1.11 17.70 -4.43
C GLU A 102 1.50 16.62 -3.41
N ILE A 103 0.52 15.99 -2.74
CA ILE A 103 0.82 14.97 -1.74
C ILE A 103 1.26 13.68 -2.41
N GLU A 104 0.66 13.36 -3.54
CA GLU A 104 1.05 12.22 -4.38
C GLU A 104 2.50 12.35 -4.91
N ASP A 105 2.90 13.56 -5.34
CA ASP A 105 4.29 13.90 -5.67
C ASP A 105 5.23 13.66 -4.49
N VAL A 106 4.85 14.11 -3.29
CA VAL A 106 5.65 13.90 -2.07
C VAL A 106 5.81 12.40 -1.77
N LEU A 107 4.77 11.59 -1.92
CA LEU A 107 4.87 10.14 -1.72
C LEU A 107 5.82 9.50 -2.76
N MET A 108 5.80 9.99 -3.99
CA MET A 108 6.70 9.51 -5.04
C MET A 108 8.16 9.92 -4.80
N ASP A 109 8.41 11.14 -4.33
CA ASP A 109 9.74 11.59 -3.92
C ASP A 109 10.31 10.72 -2.80
N TYR A 110 9.46 10.33 -1.85
CA TYR A 110 9.81 9.36 -0.81
C TYR A 110 10.17 7.99 -1.37
N ALA A 111 9.40 7.49 -2.34
CA ALA A 111 9.70 6.22 -3.01
C ALA A 111 11.09 6.26 -3.66
N GLN A 112 11.42 7.34 -4.37
CA GLN A 112 12.72 7.53 -5.02
C GLN A 112 13.87 7.73 -4.02
N TYR A 113 13.62 8.44 -2.93
CA TYR A 113 14.58 8.57 -1.83
C TYR A 113 14.92 7.21 -1.23
N PHE A 114 13.91 6.39 -0.93
CA PHE A 114 14.12 5.04 -0.40
C PHE A 114 14.72 4.08 -1.43
N GLU A 115 14.40 4.22 -2.73
CA GLU A 115 15.06 3.43 -3.77
C GLU A 115 16.57 3.60 -3.73
N LYS A 116 17.04 4.85 -3.60
CA LYS A 116 18.47 5.18 -3.48
C LYS A 116 19.08 4.63 -2.19
N SER A 117 18.38 4.79 -1.06
CA SER A 117 18.85 4.38 0.26
C SER A 117 18.91 2.85 0.41
N LEU A 118 17.86 2.15 0.01
CA LEU A 118 17.71 0.69 0.10
C LEU A 118 18.41 -0.05 -1.05
N LYS A 119 18.83 0.68 -2.10
CA LYS A 119 19.41 0.13 -3.34
C LYS A 119 18.49 -0.90 -4.03
N ARG A 120 17.18 -0.76 -3.85
CA ARG A 120 16.11 -1.52 -4.52
C ARG A 120 14.86 -0.68 -4.59
N ILE A 121 13.99 -0.94 -5.56
CA ILE A 121 12.67 -0.32 -5.61
C ILE A 121 11.88 -0.77 -4.35
N PRO A 122 11.44 0.14 -3.47
CA PRO A 122 10.65 -0.20 -2.29
C PRO A 122 9.24 -0.58 -2.71
N SER A 123 8.59 -1.50 -1.99
CA SER A 123 7.16 -1.72 -2.17
C SER A 123 6.37 -0.45 -1.87
N ILE A 124 5.29 -0.21 -2.61
CA ILE A 124 4.36 0.89 -2.34
C ILE A 124 3.85 0.91 -0.89
N PHE A 125 3.64 -0.26 -0.26
CA PHE A 125 3.27 -0.36 1.15
C PHE A 125 4.40 0.07 2.09
N GLU A 126 5.65 -0.25 1.76
CA GLU A 126 6.82 0.20 2.54
C GLU A 126 6.94 1.72 2.48
N VAL A 127 6.71 2.32 1.31
CA VAL A 127 6.74 3.79 1.14
C VAL A 127 5.68 4.44 2.03
N LEU A 128 4.43 3.97 1.97
CA LEU A 128 3.35 4.49 2.81
C LEU A 128 3.66 4.34 4.30
N PHE A 129 4.14 3.16 4.73
CA PHE A 129 4.51 2.92 6.11
C PHE A 129 5.62 3.86 6.59
N LEU A 130 6.70 4.00 5.82
CA LEU A 130 7.84 4.83 6.19
C LEU A 130 7.48 6.31 6.17
N TYR A 131 6.65 6.76 5.23
CA TYR A 131 6.12 8.13 5.19
C TYR A 131 5.29 8.43 6.45
N LEU A 132 4.32 7.57 6.78
CA LEU A 132 3.51 7.70 7.99
C LEU A 132 4.36 7.65 9.25
N GLN A 133 5.33 6.73 9.32
CA GLN A 133 6.24 6.63 10.45
C GLN A 133 7.09 7.91 10.59
N GLY A 134 7.59 8.44 9.47
CA GLY A 134 8.33 9.69 9.37
C GLY A 134 7.58 10.85 10.01
N GLY A 135 6.34 11.07 9.60
CA GLY A 135 5.54 12.17 10.11
C GLY A 135 4.98 11.93 11.52
N LEU A 136 4.47 10.74 11.83
CA LEU A 136 3.86 10.46 13.14
C LEU A 136 4.88 10.39 14.28
N LYS A 137 6.10 9.87 14.04
CA LYS A 137 7.13 9.74 15.09
C LYS A 137 8.12 10.90 15.10
N TYR A 138 8.45 11.47 13.95
CA TYR A 138 9.53 12.45 13.83
C TYR A 138 9.05 13.82 13.33
N GLY A 139 7.75 14.02 13.09
CA GLY A 139 7.17 15.31 12.72
C GLY A 139 7.49 15.79 11.29
N GLN A 140 8.00 14.91 10.43
CA GLN A 140 8.28 15.24 9.03
C GLN A 140 6.99 15.47 8.23
N HIS A 141 6.98 16.43 7.29
CA HIS A 141 5.84 16.75 6.41
C HIS A 141 4.51 16.88 7.14
N LYS A 142 4.54 17.48 8.35
CA LYS A 142 3.40 17.53 9.26
C LYS A 142 2.14 18.10 8.60
N GLU A 143 2.28 19.11 7.75
CA GLU A 143 1.16 19.71 7.03
C GLU A 143 0.56 18.73 6.02
N GLN A 144 1.37 18.16 5.12
CA GLN A 144 0.90 17.19 4.12
C GLN A 144 0.30 15.94 4.78
N LEU A 145 0.93 15.44 5.85
CA LEU A 145 0.43 14.31 6.61
C LEU A 145 -0.90 14.66 7.31
N SER A 146 -1.01 15.87 7.88
CA SER A 146 -2.27 16.32 8.49
C SER A 146 -3.40 16.39 7.46
N TYR A 147 -3.13 16.89 6.25
CA TYR A 147 -4.13 16.89 5.17
C TYR A 147 -4.51 15.46 4.77
N LEU A 148 -3.50 14.60 4.53
CA LEU A 148 -3.72 13.21 4.13
C LEU A 148 -4.56 12.43 5.15
N LEU A 149 -4.37 12.68 6.45
CA LEU A 149 -5.09 12.00 7.52
C LEU A 149 -6.41 12.68 7.90
N SER A 150 -6.70 13.89 7.41
CA SER A 150 -7.88 14.67 7.81
C SER A 150 -9.20 14.22 7.17
N ASN A 151 -9.13 13.59 5.99
CA ASN A 151 -10.31 13.22 5.22
C ASN A 151 -10.06 11.91 4.47
N VAL A 152 -10.88 10.90 4.75
CA VAL A 152 -10.74 9.56 4.17
C VAL A 152 -11.00 9.53 2.66
N ARG A 153 -11.88 10.38 2.11
CA ARG A 153 -12.11 10.47 0.66
C ARG A 153 -10.92 11.08 -0.06
N PHE A 154 -10.38 12.15 0.51
CA PHE A 154 -9.16 12.78 0.04
C PHE A 154 -7.99 11.80 0.08
N GLN A 155 -7.84 11.07 1.19
CA GLN A 155 -6.85 10.00 1.33
C GLN A 155 -6.99 8.96 0.23
N HIS A 156 -8.19 8.42 0.02
CA HIS A 156 -8.43 7.44 -1.03
C HIS A 156 -7.98 7.97 -2.40
N ARG A 157 -8.32 9.22 -2.74
CA ARG A 157 -7.94 9.82 -4.02
C ARG A 157 -6.42 9.92 -4.15
N VAL A 158 -5.72 10.42 -3.12
CA VAL A 158 -4.26 10.47 -3.09
C VAL A 158 -3.65 9.09 -3.29
N LEU A 159 -4.16 8.07 -2.61
CA LEU A 159 -3.63 6.70 -2.73
C LEU A 159 -3.83 6.11 -4.13
N CYS A 160 -4.97 6.38 -4.78
CA CYS A 160 -5.21 5.97 -6.16
C CYS A 160 -4.24 6.65 -7.13
N GLU A 161 -4.04 7.97 -7.02
CA GLU A 161 -3.07 8.67 -7.86
C GLU A 161 -1.64 8.18 -7.60
N PHE A 162 -1.29 7.94 -6.34
CA PHE A 162 0.02 7.42 -5.98
C PHE A 162 0.25 6.02 -6.58
N CYS A 163 -0.77 5.14 -6.59
CA CYS A 163 -0.68 3.86 -7.28
C CYS A 163 -0.40 4.03 -8.77
N ASN A 164 -1.13 4.94 -9.44
CA ASN A 164 -0.98 5.21 -10.87
C ASN A 164 0.44 5.67 -11.21
N LYS A 165 0.96 6.69 -10.50
CA LYS A 165 2.30 7.23 -10.78
C LYS A 165 3.41 6.28 -10.39
N TYR A 166 3.27 5.57 -9.27
CA TYR A 166 4.23 4.54 -8.88
C TYR A 166 4.32 3.46 -9.97
N GLN A 167 3.19 3.00 -10.50
CA GLN A 167 3.17 2.07 -11.62
C GLN A 167 3.80 2.68 -12.87
N GLU A 168 3.44 3.91 -13.25
CA GLU A 168 4.00 4.57 -14.43
C GLU A 168 5.54 4.58 -14.40
N ILE A 169 6.12 4.94 -13.24
CA ILE A 169 7.57 5.08 -13.06
C ILE A 169 8.27 3.72 -12.92
N TYR A 170 7.71 2.78 -12.15
CA TYR A 170 8.42 1.56 -11.77
C TYR A 170 7.99 0.29 -12.51
N GLN A 171 6.84 0.26 -13.17
CA GLN A 171 6.29 -0.98 -13.75
C GLN A 171 7.28 -1.67 -14.69
N ILE A 172 7.98 -0.93 -15.55
CA ILE A 172 8.88 -1.53 -16.55
C ILE A 172 10.08 -2.18 -15.86
N LYS A 173 10.67 -1.50 -14.88
CA LYS A 173 11.82 -2.02 -14.12
C LYS A 173 11.42 -3.26 -13.31
N LEU A 174 10.31 -3.17 -12.56
CA LEU A 174 9.80 -4.26 -11.73
C LEU A 174 9.40 -5.47 -12.56
N LYS A 175 8.70 -5.25 -13.68
CA LYS A 175 8.32 -6.29 -14.63
C LYS A 175 9.55 -7.04 -15.16
N ARG A 176 10.63 -6.32 -15.53
CA ARG A 176 11.88 -6.93 -15.95
C ARG A 176 12.52 -7.77 -14.84
N THR A 177 12.52 -7.33 -13.59
CA THR A 177 13.09 -8.11 -12.48
C THR A 177 12.37 -9.45 -12.27
N VAL A 178 11.04 -9.47 -12.40
CA VAL A 178 10.25 -10.72 -12.33
C VAL A 178 10.63 -11.70 -13.43
N TYR A 179 10.98 -11.21 -14.62
CA TYR A 179 11.27 -12.06 -15.79
C TYR A 179 12.76 -12.31 -16.06
N ASN A 180 13.67 -11.46 -15.57
CA ASN A 180 15.11 -11.56 -15.81
C ASN A 180 15.88 -12.26 -14.67
N ASN A 181 15.33 -12.30 -13.45
CA ASN A 181 15.89 -13.16 -12.39
C ASN A 181 15.77 -14.67 -12.74
N GLU A 182 15.18 -15.00 -13.88
CA GLU A 182 14.99 -16.37 -14.38
C GLU A 182 16.04 -16.81 -15.42
N THR A 183 16.98 -15.94 -15.84
CA THR A 183 18.05 -16.30 -16.81
C THR A 183 19.39 -16.68 -16.16
N GLN A 184 19.45 -16.83 -14.83
CA GLN A 184 20.66 -17.19 -14.08
C GLN A 184 20.53 -18.48 -13.24
N ILE A 185 19.75 -19.47 -13.69
CA ILE A 185 19.79 -20.84 -13.15
C ILE A 185 20.31 -21.79 -14.23
#